data_AF-A0A917LCD3-F1
#
_entry.id   AF-A0A917LCD3-F1
#
_cell.length_a   1.000
_cell.length_b   1.000
_cell.length_c   1.000
_cell.angle_alpha   90.00
_cell.angle_beta   90.00
_cell.angle_gamma   90.00
#
_symmetry.space_group_name_H-M   'P 1'
#
loop_
_entity.id
_entity.type
_entity.pdbx_description
1 polymer ?
#
loop_
_entity_poly.entity_id
_entity_poly.type
_entity_poly.pdbx_seq_one_letter_code
_entity_poly.pdbx_strand_id
1 'polypeptide(L)'
;MAAGFASLAVGLVEEYHRPVLVPMTPVDPAYAGEIFSALKDAGIDVHHFFLKVPREVLEKRIDGRSFTPDDPEQDERIRRWCKDRIEPCMAGADTLPSDTVVLDGELTPQELADQVRARIRAGGQAGARLARWPGQTPLCWNSAASTPRGVWPPTTSDQTVSFSSGLSAAQRDDR
;
A
#
# COMPACT_ATOMS: atom_id res chain seq x y z
N MET A 1 14.57 -11.36 6.43
CA MET A 1 14.31 -10.12 5.64
C MET A 1 13.03 -9.41 6.07
N ALA A 2 11.95 -10.14 6.39
CA ALA A 2 10.67 -9.54 6.83
C ALA A 2 10.80 -8.61 8.05
N ALA A 3 11.59 -9.01 9.06
CA ALA A 3 11.84 -8.19 10.25
C ALA A 3 12.51 -6.83 9.95
N GLY A 4 13.41 -6.78 8.97
CA GLY A 4 14.06 -5.53 8.56
C GLY A 4 13.10 -4.58 7.85
N PHE A 5 12.23 -5.12 7.00
CA PHE A 5 11.17 -4.35 6.37
C PHE A 5 10.14 -3.83 7.39
N ALA A 6 9.69 -4.68 8.31
CA ALA A 6 8.74 -4.27 9.35
C ALA A 6 9.30 -3.14 10.22
N SER A 7 10.56 -3.24 10.64
CA SER A 7 11.24 -2.17 11.40
C SER A 7 11.32 -0.86 10.62
N LEU A 8 11.61 -0.90 9.32
CA LEU A 8 11.62 0.30 8.47
C LEU A 8 10.22 0.92 8.37
N ALA A 9 9.20 0.10 8.13
CA ALA A 9 7.82 0.57 8.01
C ALA A 9 7.35 1.24 9.32
N VAL A 10 7.61 0.61 10.46
CA VAL A 10 7.30 1.16 11.79
C VAL A 10 7.99 2.51 11.97
N GLY A 11 9.31 2.59 11.73
CA GLY A 11 10.04 3.84 11.88
C GLY A 11 9.52 4.97 10.97
N LEU A 12 9.08 4.65 9.75
CA LEU A 12 8.47 5.64 8.85
C LEU A 12 7.10 6.13 9.37
N VAL A 13 6.29 5.24 9.93
CA VAL A 13 4.98 5.63 10.51
C VAL A 13 5.18 6.50 11.74
N GLU A 14 6.10 6.11 12.62
CA GLU A 14 6.43 6.84 13.85
C GLU A 14 7.03 8.23 13.55
N GLU A 15 7.94 8.33 12.57
CA GLU A 15 8.59 9.61 12.24
C GLU A 15 7.63 10.57 11.53
N TYR A 16 6.87 10.07 10.56
CA TYR A 16 6.07 10.94 9.70
C TYR A 16 4.63 11.13 10.16
N HIS A 17 4.14 10.30 11.09
CA HIS A 17 2.75 10.30 11.58
C HIS A 17 1.71 10.38 10.46
N ARG A 18 1.99 9.68 9.35
CA ARG A 18 1.19 9.68 8.13
C ARG A 18 1.09 8.27 7.57
N PRO A 19 0.02 7.96 6.82
CA PRO A 19 -0.06 6.70 6.11
C PRO A 19 1.14 6.48 5.19
N VAL A 20 1.84 5.37 5.41
CA VAL A 20 2.92 4.91 4.54
C VAL A 20 2.32 4.02 3.46
N LEU A 21 2.60 4.36 2.20
CA LEU A 21 2.22 3.55 1.05
C LEU A 21 3.36 2.62 0.67
N VAL A 22 3.16 1.30 0.73
CA VAL A 22 4.21 0.33 0.38
C VAL A 22 3.83 -0.45 -0.88
N PRO A 23 4.35 -0.13 -2.06
CA PRO A 23 4.22 -0.97 -3.24
C PRO A 23 5.15 -2.19 -3.14
N MET A 24 4.58 -3.39 -3.07
CA MET A 24 5.33 -4.66 -3.02
C MET A 24 4.70 -5.74 -3.92
N THR A 25 5.40 -6.84 -4.17
CA THR A 25 4.84 -8.01 -4.87
C THR A 25 5.29 -9.28 -4.16
N PRO A 26 4.77 -9.56 -2.95
CA PRO A 26 5.13 -10.78 -2.24
C PRO A 26 4.45 -11.96 -2.93
N VAL A 27 5.23 -12.73 -3.68
CA VAL A 27 4.74 -13.94 -4.39
C VAL A 27 4.91 -15.22 -3.57
N ASP A 28 5.73 -15.15 -2.53
CA ASP A 28 5.94 -16.23 -1.57
C ASP A 28 4.94 -16.03 -0.40
N PRO A 29 4.00 -16.96 -0.18
CA PRO A 29 3.00 -16.83 0.86
C PRO A 29 3.58 -16.85 2.29
N ALA A 30 4.66 -17.60 2.51
CA ALA A 30 5.31 -17.67 3.82
C ALA A 30 6.00 -16.34 4.12
N TYR A 31 6.70 -15.77 3.14
CA TYR A 31 7.32 -14.46 3.28
C TYR A 31 6.29 -13.33 3.46
N ALA A 32 5.18 -13.38 2.72
CA ALA A 32 4.07 -12.46 2.90
C ALA A 32 3.53 -12.53 4.33
N GLY A 33 3.29 -13.75 4.83
CA GLY A 33 2.81 -14.01 6.19
C GLY A 33 3.75 -13.46 7.26
N GLU A 34 5.06 -13.66 7.11
CA GLU A 34 6.06 -13.09 8.04
C GLU A 34 5.98 -11.56 8.10
N ILE A 35 5.84 -10.89 6.96
CA ILE A 35 5.74 -9.42 6.89
C ILE A 35 4.47 -8.94 7.59
N PHE A 36 3.32 -9.51 7.25
CA PHE A 36 2.04 -9.05 7.81
C PHE A 36 1.95 -9.36 9.31
N SER A 37 2.47 -10.50 9.76
CA SER A 37 2.54 -10.82 11.19
C SER A 37 3.43 -9.83 11.93
N ALA A 38 4.64 -9.57 11.43
CA ALA A 38 5.58 -8.67 12.09
C ALA A 38 5.04 -7.23 12.20
N LEU A 39 4.33 -6.73 11.18
CA LEU A 39 3.67 -5.42 11.24
C LEU A 39 2.53 -5.39 12.25
N LYS A 40 1.71 -6.44 12.29
CA LYS A 40 0.60 -6.58 13.23
C LYS A 40 1.09 -6.68 14.68
N ASP A 41 2.15 -7.44 14.93
CA ASP A 41 2.77 -7.60 16.25
C ASP A 41 3.38 -6.29 16.76
N ALA A 42 3.82 -5.41 15.85
CA ALA A 42 4.26 -4.05 16.14
C ALA A 42 3.09 -3.06 16.37
N GLY A 43 1.83 -3.52 16.31
CA GLY A 43 0.65 -2.69 16.53
C GLY A 43 0.29 -1.77 15.35
N ILE A 44 0.87 -1.98 14.17
CA ILE A 44 0.57 -1.19 12.98
C ILE A 44 -0.72 -1.71 12.34
N ASP A 45 -1.70 -0.82 12.13
CA ASP A 45 -2.87 -1.13 11.32
C ASP A 45 -2.47 -1.18 9.84
N VAL A 46 -2.64 -2.34 9.22
CA VAL A 46 -2.25 -2.62 7.84
C VAL A 46 -3.50 -2.83 7.00
N HIS A 47 -3.69 -1.96 6.01
CA HIS A 47 -4.65 -2.20 4.95
C HIS A 47 -3.95 -2.80 3.74
N HIS A 48 -4.27 -4.06 3.43
CA HIS A 48 -3.69 -4.77 2.30
C HIS A 48 -4.61 -4.73 1.08
N PHE A 49 -4.06 -4.25 -0.05
CA PHE A 49 -4.76 -4.16 -1.33
C PHE A 49 -4.06 -4.98 -2.41
N PHE A 50 -4.83 -5.74 -3.18
CA PHE A 50 -4.34 -6.51 -4.31
C PHE A 50 -4.99 -6.04 -5.61
N LEU A 51 -4.17 -5.68 -6.60
CA LEU A 51 -4.65 -5.26 -7.92
C LEU A 51 -4.79 -6.49 -8.83
N LYS A 52 -6.02 -6.94 -9.06
CA LYS A 52 -6.30 -8.03 -9.99
C LYS A 52 -6.33 -7.49 -11.42
N VAL A 53 -5.48 -8.04 -12.27
CA VAL A 53 -5.36 -7.66 -13.68
C VAL A 53 -5.31 -8.94 -14.53
N PRO A 54 -6.03 -9.01 -15.66
CA PRO A 54 -5.91 -10.15 -16.57
C PRO A 54 -4.48 -10.34 -17.09
N ARG A 55 -4.10 -11.58 -17.38
CA ARG A 55 -2.74 -11.94 -17.82
C ARG A 55 -2.33 -11.14 -19.07
N GLU A 56 -3.21 -11.11 -20.05
CA GLU A 56 -3.04 -10.44 -21.32
C GLU A 56 -2.82 -8.93 -21.17
N VAL A 57 -3.46 -8.31 -20.18
CA VAL A 57 -3.26 -6.89 -19.87
C VAL A 57 -1.90 -6.68 -19.20
N LEU A 58 -1.47 -7.58 -18.31
CA LEU A 58 -0.13 -7.53 -17.71
C LEU A 58 0.96 -7.68 -18.76
N GLU A 59 0.84 -8.66 -19.66
CA GLU A 59 1.78 -8.87 -20.77
C GLU A 59 1.88 -7.63 -21.66
N LYS A 60 0.74 -7.08 -22.08
CA LYS A 60 0.69 -5.84 -22.86
C LYS A 60 1.35 -4.67 -22.13
N ARG A 61 1.11 -4.51 -20.82
CA ARG A 61 1.73 -3.45 -20.00
C ARG A 61 3.23 -3.66 -19.83
N ILE A 62 3.73 -4.90 -19.84
CA ILE A 62 5.16 -5.19 -19.77
C ILE A 62 5.82 -4.90 -21.12
N ASP A 63 5.17 -5.29 -22.23
CA ASP A 63 5.67 -5.02 -23.58
C ASP A 63 5.72 -3.53 -23.92
N GLY A 64 4.80 -2.73 -23.36
CA GLY A 64 4.82 -1.28 -23.50
C GLY A 64 5.79 -0.54 -22.58
N ARG A 65 6.53 -1.24 -21.70
CA ARG A 65 7.52 -0.63 -20.80
C ARG A 65 8.92 -0.73 -21.40
N SER A 66 9.68 0.36 -21.29
CA SER A 66 11.13 0.35 -21.43
C SER A 66 11.76 0.95 -20.17
N PHE A 67 12.66 0.20 -19.54
CA PHE A 67 13.39 0.58 -18.34
C PHE A 67 14.81 1.05 -18.66
N THR A 68 15.39 0.54 -19.75
CA THR A 68 16.74 0.91 -20.21
C THR A 68 16.70 1.27 -21.70
N PRO A 69 16.20 2.46 -22.06
CA PRO A 69 16.08 2.88 -23.46
C PRO A 69 17.43 2.87 -24.21
N ASP A 70 18.52 3.10 -23.48
CA ASP A 70 19.89 3.13 -24.00
C ASP A 70 20.53 1.73 -24.12
N ASP A 71 19.89 0.68 -23.59
CA ASP A 71 20.33 -0.71 -23.69
C ASP A 71 19.15 -1.63 -24.02
N PRO A 72 18.90 -1.86 -25.33
CA PRO A 72 17.80 -2.71 -25.79
C PRO A 72 17.92 -4.18 -25.37
N GLU A 73 19.14 -4.71 -25.20
CA GLU A 73 19.32 -6.11 -24.78
C GLU A 73 18.96 -6.29 -23.31
N GLN A 74 19.39 -5.35 -22.47
CA GLN A 74 19.00 -5.32 -21.06
C GLN A 74 17.49 -5.11 -20.91
N ASP A 75 16.90 -4.24 -21.72
CA ASP A 75 15.46 -3.95 -21.69
C ASP A 75 14.63 -5.21 -22.01
N GLU A 76 15.05 -5.95 -23.03
CA GLU A 76 14.44 -7.23 -23.41
C GLU A 76 14.60 -8.30 -22.30
N ARG A 77 15.77 -8.37 -21.65
CA ARG A 77 15.97 -9.26 -20.49
C ARG A 77 15.03 -8.94 -19.34
N ILE A 78 14.83 -7.65 -19.04
CA ILE A 78 13.90 -7.20 -18.00
C ILE A 78 12.45 -7.57 -18.39
N ARG A 79 12.07 -7.37 -19.65
CA ARG A 79 10.73 -7.76 -20.13
C ARG A 79 10.47 -9.26 -20.00
N ARG A 80 11.42 -10.11 -20.39
CA ARG A 80 11.31 -11.57 -20.19
C ARG A 80 11.17 -11.93 -18.71
N TRP A 81 12.04 -11.38 -17.86
CA TRP A 81 11.97 -11.61 -16.42
C TRP A 81 10.60 -11.20 -15.84
N CYS A 82 10.08 -10.04 -16.23
CA CYS A 82 8.75 -9.58 -15.81
C CYS A 82 7.64 -10.57 -16.21
N LYS A 83 7.70 -11.13 -17.43
CA LYS A 83 6.72 -12.11 -17.92
C LYS A 83 6.78 -13.43 -17.14
N ASP A 84 7.99 -13.90 -16.83
CA ASP A 84 8.20 -15.10 -15.98
C ASP A 84 7.66 -14.90 -14.56
N ARG A 85 7.48 -13.65 -14.12
CA ARG A 85 6.85 -13.33 -12.83
C ARG A 85 5.32 -13.34 -12.84
N ILE A 86 4.67 -13.30 -13.99
CA ILE A 86 3.20 -13.19 -14.04
C ILE A 86 2.53 -14.39 -13.39
N GLU A 87 2.91 -15.61 -13.80
CA GLU A 87 2.25 -16.83 -13.33
C GLU A 87 2.31 -16.96 -11.81
N PRO A 88 3.48 -16.82 -11.14
CA PRO A 88 3.48 -17.05 -9.70
C PRO A 88 2.94 -15.85 -8.91
N CYS A 89 2.90 -14.63 -9.49
CA CYS A 89 2.12 -13.53 -8.91
C CYS A 89 0.62 -13.84 -8.91
N MET A 90 0.11 -14.40 -10.01
CA MET A 90 -1.30 -14.78 -10.13
C MET A 90 -1.64 -15.95 -9.19
N ALA A 91 -0.78 -16.97 -9.12
CA ALA A 91 -0.97 -18.10 -8.20
C ALA A 91 -0.90 -17.69 -6.73
N GLY A 92 -0.07 -16.71 -6.38
CA GLY A 92 0.02 -16.16 -5.03
C GLY A 92 -1.27 -15.44 -4.58
N ALA A 93 -2.11 -15.00 -5.52
CA ALA A 93 -3.34 -14.26 -5.21
C ALA A 93 -4.34 -15.05 -4.36
N ASP A 94 -4.36 -16.38 -4.50
CA ASP A 94 -5.27 -17.25 -3.74
C ASP A 94 -4.79 -17.50 -2.30
N THR A 95 -3.56 -17.09 -1.99
CA THR A 95 -2.93 -17.27 -0.66
C THR A 95 -2.90 -15.99 0.17
N LEU A 96 -3.51 -14.93 -0.34
CA LEU A 96 -3.50 -13.62 0.31
C LEU A 96 -4.27 -13.63 1.64
N PRO A 97 -3.90 -12.76 2.60
CA PRO A 97 -4.64 -12.59 3.85
C PRO A 97 -6.14 -12.38 3.60
N SER A 98 -7.00 -12.95 4.46
CA SER A 98 -8.46 -12.93 4.24
C SER A 98 -9.09 -11.53 4.28
N ASP A 99 -8.41 -10.56 4.90
CA ASP A 99 -8.79 -9.15 4.97
C ASP A 99 -8.30 -8.32 3.76
N THR A 100 -7.59 -8.97 2.82
CA THR A 100 -7.13 -8.34 1.58
C THR A 100 -8.30 -7.82 0.76
N VAL A 101 -8.20 -6.56 0.36
CA VAL A 101 -9.17 -5.96 -0.56
C VAL A 101 -8.66 -6.11 -1.99
N VAL A 102 -9.40 -6.85 -2.80
CA VAL A 102 -9.10 -7.02 -4.23
C VAL A 102 -9.73 -5.87 -5.01
N LEU A 103 -8.92 -5.16 -5.78
CA LEU A 103 -9.34 -4.06 -6.65
C LEU A 103 -9.09 -4.46 -8.12
N ASP A 104 -9.91 -3.91 -9.01
CA ASP A 104 -9.70 -4.04 -10.45
C ASP A 104 -8.54 -3.13 -10.88
N GLY A 105 -7.42 -3.75 -11.27
CA GLY A 105 -6.21 -3.03 -11.68
C GLY A 105 -6.25 -2.50 -13.12
N GLU A 106 -7.36 -2.69 -13.85
CA GLU A 106 -7.60 -2.03 -15.15
C GLU A 106 -8.13 -0.59 -14.99
N LEU A 107 -8.66 -0.26 -13.82
CA LEU A 107 -9.09 1.09 -13.47
C LEU A 107 -7.93 2.09 -13.53
N THR A 108 -8.29 3.36 -13.71
CA THR A 108 -7.31 4.44 -13.69
C THR A 108 -6.70 4.59 -12.29
N PRO A 109 -5.46 5.11 -12.18
CA PRO A 109 -4.85 5.37 -10.88
C PRO A 109 -5.71 6.26 -9.96
N GLN A 110 -6.48 7.19 -10.53
CA GLN A 110 -7.37 8.06 -9.77
C GLN A 110 -8.56 7.29 -9.17
N GLU A 111 -9.22 6.46 -9.98
CA GLU A 111 -10.32 5.61 -9.49
C GLU A 111 -9.86 4.62 -8.42
N LEU A 112 -8.68 4.01 -8.59
CA LEU A 112 -8.07 3.14 -7.58
C LEU A 112 -7.78 3.91 -6.29
N ALA A 113 -7.21 5.10 -6.39
CA ALA A 113 -6.93 5.94 -5.22
C ALA A 113 -8.22 6.33 -4.47
N ASP A 114 -9.29 6.63 -5.20
CA ASP A 114 -10.59 6.95 -4.60
C ASP A 114 -11.20 5.74 -3.88
N GLN A 115 -11.13 4.54 -4.46
CA GLN A 115 -11.58 3.31 -3.81
C GLN A 115 -10.79 3.00 -2.53
N VAL A 116 -9.46 3.15 -2.58
CA VAL A 116 -8.59 2.95 -1.42
C VAL A 116 -8.92 3.95 -0.32
N ARG A 117 -9.06 5.24 -0.66
CA ARG A 117 -9.45 6.29 0.30
C ARG A 117 -10.80 6.01 0.94
N ALA A 118 -11.79 5.58 0.16
CA ALA A 118 -13.11 5.22 0.68
C ALA A 118 -13.01 4.06 1.68
N ARG A 119 -12.20 3.03 1.37
CA ARG A 119 -12.03 1.84 2.21
C ARG A 119 -11.31 2.12 3.53
N ILE A 120 -10.28 2.96 3.49
CA ILE A 120 -9.53 3.43 4.66
C ILE A 120 -10.45 4.26 5.59
N ARG A 121 -11.23 5.19 5.02
CA ARG A 121 -12.19 6.00 5.79
C ARG A 121 -13.29 5.16 6.44
N ALA A 122 -13.78 4.13 5.75
CA ALA A 122 -14.79 3.22 6.30
C ALA A 122 -14.23 2.34 7.44
N GLY A 123 -12.97 1.91 7.33
CA GLY A 123 -12.26 1.16 8.37
C GLY A 123 -11.99 1.98 9.63
N GLY A 124 -11.64 3.26 9.47
CA GLY A 124 -11.39 4.19 10.58
C GLY A 124 -12.60 4.51 11.46
N GLN A 125 -13.84 4.28 11.00
CA GLN A 125 -15.04 4.47 11.84
C GLN A 125 -15.33 3.30 12.78
N ALA A 126 -14.80 2.10 12.49
CA ALA A 126 -14.96 0.93 13.35
C ALA A 126 -13.99 0.92 14.55
N GLY A 127 -12.86 1.65 14.46
CA GLY A 127 -11.89 1.83 15.54
C GLY A 127 -12.14 3.04 16.45
N ALA A 128 -13.03 3.95 16.07
CA ALA A 128 -13.36 5.14 16.85
C ALA A 128 -14.40 4.86 17.96
N ARG A 129 -14.14 3.89 18.84
CA ARG A 129 -14.86 3.78 20.10
C ARG A 129 -13.90 3.54 21.25
N LEU A 130 -13.71 4.62 22.03
CA LEU A 130 -13.09 4.74 23.35
C LEU A 130 -11.60 5.12 23.41
N ALA A 131 -11.35 6.42 23.26
CA ALA A 131 -10.52 7.12 24.24
C ALA A 131 -11.14 8.50 24.53
N ARG A 132 -11.89 8.57 25.64
CA ARG A 132 -12.34 9.83 26.23
C ARG A 132 -11.09 10.59 26.69
N TRP A 133 -10.76 11.68 26.00
CA TRP A 133 -9.66 12.57 26.37
C TRP A 133 -9.94 13.26 27.71
N PRO A 134 -9.07 13.20 28.72
CA PRO A 134 -9.22 14.00 29.94
C PRO A 134 -8.73 15.42 29.64
N GLY A 135 -9.64 16.40 29.65
CA GLY A 135 -9.25 17.82 29.68
C GLY A 135 -10.02 18.82 28.80
N GLN A 136 -11.10 18.43 28.12
CA GLN A 136 -11.92 19.42 27.40
C GLN A 136 -13.06 19.95 28.28
N THR A 137 -12.87 21.14 28.84
CA THR A 137 -13.99 22.02 29.22
C THR A 137 -14.62 22.60 27.95
N PRO A 138 -15.96 22.66 27.87
CA PRO A 138 -16.63 23.14 26.68
C PRO A 138 -16.58 24.68 26.65
N LEU A 139 -15.81 25.25 25.72
CA LEU A 139 -16.04 26.62 25.31
C LEU A 139 -17.07 26.63 24.19
N CYS A 140 -18.27 27.07 24.58
CA CYS A 140 -19.40 27.36 23.74
C CYS A 140 -18.97 28.28 22.59
N TRP A 141 -19.18 27.81 21.36
CA TRP A 141 -18.90 28.56 20.14
C TRP A 141 -20.00 29.62 19.95
N ASN A 142 -19.64 30.89 20.04
CA ASN A 142 -20.48 32.00 19.60
C ASN A 142 -19.83 32.66 18.38
N SER A 143 -20.64 32.82 17.33
CA SER A 143 -20.29 33.40 16.02
C SER A 143 -19.49 34.69 16.09
N ALA A 144 -18.44 34.80 15.26
CA ALA A 144 -18.38 35.76 14.15
C ALA A 144 -17.00 35.76 13.46
N ALA A 145 -17.07 35.87 12.13
CA ALA A 145 -16.10 36.49 11.23
C ALA A 145 -14.79 35.73 10.88
N SER A 146 -14.68 35.53 9.56
CA SER A 146 -13.46 35.58 8.75
C SER A 146 -12.58 34.34 8.74
N THR A 147 -12.74 33.57 7.66
CA THR A 147 -11.70 32.69 7.11
C THR A 147 -10.37 33.41 6.95
N PRO A 148 -9.27 32.72 7.28
CA PRO A 148 -8.17 32.61 6.35
C PRO A 148 -7.97 31.16 5.88
N ARG A 149 -7.52 31.10 4.63
CA ARG A 149 -7.09 29.94 3.86
C ARG A 149 -6.47 28.80 4.68
N GLY A 150 -6.94 27.59 4.38
CA GLY A 150 -6.06 26.48 4.05
C GLY A 150 -5.22 25.91 5.19
N VAL A 151 -5.87 25.49 6.27
CA VAL A 151 -5.30 24.49 7.19
C VAL A 151 -6.35 23.40 7.35
N TRP A 152 -6.05 22.23 6.77
CA TRP A 152 -6.81 21.02 7.10
C TRP A 152 -6.41 20.60 8.52
N PRO A 153 -7.37 20.27 9.40
CA PRO A 153 -7.04 19.80 10.74
C PRO A 153 -6.24 18.49 10.66
N PRO A 154 -5.32 18.23 11.61
CA PRO A 154 -4.61 16.95 11.67
C PRO A 154 -5.64 15.84 11.93
N THR A 155 -5.88 15.01 10.93
CA THR A 155 -6.64 13.76 11.08
C THR A 155 -5.80 12.80 11.87
N THR A 156 -6.22 12.52 13.11
CA THR A 156 -5.70 11.44 13.95
C THR A 156 -6.08 10.12 13.30
N SER A 157 -5.12 9.42 12.71
CA SER A 157 -5.25 8.02 12.28
C SER A 157 -3.87 7.48 11.90
N ASP A 158 -3.26 6.72 12.80
CA ASP A 158 -2.22 5.73 12.49
C ASP A 158 -2.86 4.67 11.58
N GLN A 159 -2.67 4.79 10.27
CA GLN A 159 -3.13 3.79 9.31
C GLN A 159 -2.06 3.63 8.23
N THR A 160 -1.45 2.46 8.12
CA THR A 160 -0.46 2.15 7.08
C THR A 160 -1.12 1.40 5.94
N VAL A 161 -0.79 1.79 4.71
CA VAL A 161 -1.45 1.29 3.50
C VAL A 161 -0.43 0.50 2.69
N SER A 162 -0.50 -0.82 2.71
CA SER A 162 0.37 -1.64 1.87
C SER A 162 -0.35 -2.00 0.57
N PHE A 163 0.29 -1.69 -0.55
CA PHE A 163 -0.17 -2.06 -1.89
C PHE A 163 0.66 -3.20 -2.41
N SER A 164 0.02 -4.29 -2.80
CA SER A 164 0.66 -5.25 -3.66
C SER A 164 0.54 -4.79 -5.12
N SER A 165 1.40 -3.87 -5.58
CA SER A 165 1.51 -3.55 -7.01
C SER A 165 2.50 -4.49 -7.67
N GLY A 166 2.03 -5.29 -8.63
CA GLY A 166 2.88 -6.17 -9.43
C GLY A 166 4.06 -5.44 -10.07
N LEU A 167 5.27 -5.93 -9.76
CA LEU A 167 6.58 -5.61 -10.34
C LEU A 167 7.22 -4.31 -9.83
N SER A 168 7.91 -4.41 -8.68
CA SER A 168 9.03 -3.53 -8.33
C SER A 168 10.35 -4.23 -8.70
N ALA A 169 11.08 -3.65 -9.65
CA ALA A 169 12.41 -4.09 -10.05
C ALA A 169 13.45 -3.45 -9.14
N ALA A 170 13.90 -4.17 -8.11
CA ALA A 170 15.16 -3.91 -7.44
C ALA A 170 15.55 -5.11 -6.57
N GLN A 171 16.23 -6.09 -7.16
CA GLN A 171 17.08 -6.97 -6.38
C GLN A 171 18.43 -7.07 -7.10
N ARG A 172 19.42 -6.35 -6.55
CA ARG A 172 20.82 -6.46 -6.96
C ARG A 172 21.29 -7.85 -6.57
N ASP A 173 21.80 -8.56 -7.56
CA ASP A 173 22.48 -9.84 -7.42
C ASP A 173 23.92 -9.52 -7.01
N ASP A 174 24.25 -9.72 -5.72
CA ASP A 174 25.64 -9.77 -5.26
C ASP A 174 26.02 -11.25 -5.13
N ARG A 175 26.90 -11.69 -6.04
CA ARG A 175 27.65 -12.94 -5.95
C ARG A 175 29.12 -12.65 -6.18
#